data_AF-A0A9P0LQ91-F1
#
_entry.id   AF-A0A9P0LQ91-F1
#
_cell.length_a   1.000
_cell.length_b   1.000
_cell.length_c   1.000
_cell.angle_alpha   90.00
_cell.angle_beta   90.00
_cell.angle_gamma   90.00
#
_symmetry.space_group_name_H-M   'P 1'
#
loop_
_entity.id
_entity.type
_entity.pdbx_description
1 polymer ?
#
loop_
_entity_poly.entity_id
_entity_poly.type
_entity_poly.pdbx_seq_one_letter_code
_entity_poly.pdbx_strand_id
1 'polypeptide(L)' 'MDKEMNIDNDILIALVEARPVLWDKTLDIFEGTKAAREAWSQTCCELNKVFKEMESKGKNESRTFA' A
#
# COMPACT_ATOMS: atom_id res chain seq x y z
N MET A 1 3.57 -21.19 -10.17
CA MET A 1 3.50 -21.05 -8.70
C MET A 1 3.25 -19.57 -8.45
N ASP A 2 2.01 -19.19 -8.64
CA ASP A 2 1.55 -17.81 -8.50
C ASP A 2 1.65 -17.48 -7.02
N LYS A 3 2.61 -16.63 -6.66
CA LYS A 3 2.66 -16.06 -5.32
C LYS A 3 1.42 -15.18 -5.21
N GLU A 4 0.38 -15.69 -4.56
CA GLU A 4 -0.72 -14.86 -4.10
C GLU A 4 -0.12 -13.77 -3.22
N MET A 5 0.02 -12.57 -3.78
CA MET A 5 0.34 -11.39 -3.01
C MET A 5 -0.92 -11.07 -2.22
N ASN A 6 -0.95 -11.50 -0.96
CA ASN A 6 -1.99 -11.13 -0.02
C ASN A 6 -1.86 -9.64 0.28
N ILE A 7 -2.36 -8.82 -0.63
CA ILE A 7 -2.44 -7.38 -0.49
C ILE A 7 -3.63 -7.09 0.40
N ASP A 8 -3.39 -6.38 1.48
CA ASP A 8 -4.45 -5.84 2.31
C ASP A 8 -5.19 -4.74 1.53
N ASN A 9 -6.45 -5.01 1.19
CA ASN A 9 -7.28 -4.11 0.42
C ASN A 9 -7.55 -2.80 1.17
N ASP A 10 -7.69 -2.83 2.49
CA ASP A 10 -7.99 -1.64 3.29
C ASP A 10 -6.79 -0.68 3.29
N ILE A 11 -5.58 -1.24 3.36
CA ILE A 11 -4.34 -0.46 3.25
C ILE A 11 -4.20 0.14 1.85
N LEU A 12 -4.48 -0.64 0.80
CA LEU A 12 -4.43 -0.16 -0.57
C LEU A 12 -5.41 1.00 -0.79
N ILE A 13 -6.65 0.86 -0.32
CA ILE A 13 -7.69 1.90 -0.42
C ILE A 13 -7.23 3.17 0.29
N ALA A 14 -6.75 3.08 1.53
CA ALA A 14 -6.28 4.23 2.29
C ALA A 14 -5.12 4.97 1.59
N LEU A 15 -4.17 4.23 0.99
CA LEU A 15 -3.05 4.82 0.25
C LEU A 15 -3.49 5.52 -1.04
N VAL A 16 -4.51 4.98 -1.71
CA VAL A 16 -5.08 5.61 -2.92
C VAL A 16 -5.87 6.86 -2.55
N GLU A 17 -6.70 6.81 -1.50
CA GLU A 17 -7.47 7.97 -1.01
C GLU A 17 -6.54 9.13 -0.60
N ALA A 18 -5.41 8.83 0.06
CA ALA A 18 -4.42 9.81 0.47
C ALA A 18 -3.69 10.51 -0.70
N ARG A 19 -3.85 10.03 -1.94
CA ARG A 19 -3.15 10.53 -3.14
C ARG A 19 -4.17 11.01 -4.19
N PRO A 20 -4.66 12.25 -4.07
CA PRO A 20 -5.65 12.83 -4.99
C PRO A 20 -5.27 12.72 -6.47
N VAL A 21 -3.98 12.78 -6.82
CA VAL A 21 -3.50 12.60 -8.20
C VAL A 21 -3.94 11.28 -8.87
N LEU A 22 -4.36 10.29 -8.09
CA LEU A 22 -4.83 8.99 -8.59
C LEU A 22 -6.33 8.96 -8.91
N TRP A 23 -7.14 9.83 -8.30
CA TRP A 23 -8.62 9.74 -8.38
C TRP A 23 -9.34 11.08 -8.57
N ASP A 24 -8.71 12.19 -8.19
CA ASP A 24 -9.24 13.53 -8.31
C ASP A 24 -9.01 14.09 -9.73
N LYS A 25 -10.09 14.07 -10.51
CA LYS A 25 -10.13 14.56 -11.90
C LYS A 25 -10.12 16.08 -12.00
N THR A 26 -10.24 16.80 -10.88
CA THR A 26 -10.22 18.27 -10.86
C THR A 26 -8.80 18.82 -10.82
N LEU A 27 -7.81 17.97 -10.56
CA LEU A 27 -6.40 18.34 -10.57
C LEU A 27 -5.89 18.46 -12.01
N ASP A 28 -5.24 19.58 -12.31
CA ASP A 28 -4.55 19.83 -13.58
C ASP A 28 -3.52 18.73 -13.91
N ILE A 29 -2.93 18.13 -12.87
CA ILE A 29 -1.94 17.05 -12.97
C ILE A 29 -2.54 15.66 -13.21
N PHE A 30 -3.87 15.50 -13.15
CA PHE A 30 -4.54 14.20 -13.29
C PHE A 30 -4.37 13.59 -14.69
N GLU A 31 -4.37 14.43 -15.74
CA GLU A 31 -4.07 13.97 -17.11
C GLU A 31 -2.59 13.59 -17.29
N GLY A 32 -1.74 13.93 -16.33
CA GLY A 32 -0.34 13.62 -16.28
C GLY A 32 -0.07 12.14 -15.98
N THR A 33 0.07 11.32 -17.01
CA THR A 33 0.48 9.90 -16.90
C THR A 33 1.76 9.70 -16.07
N LYS A 34 2.68 10.67 -16.09
CA LYS A 34 3.90 10.65 -15.28
C LYS A 34 3.62 10.79 -13.78
N ALA A 35 2.77 11.76 -13.40
CA ALA A 35 2.43 12.02 -12.00
C ALA A 35 1.64 10.85 -11.40
N ALA A 36 0.70 10.29 -12.17
CA ALA A 36 -0.02 9.08 -11.78
C ALA A 36 0.94 7.88 -11.60
N ARG A 37 1.88 7.68 -12.53
CA ARG A 37 2.86 6.59 -12.46
C ARG A 37 3.80 6.72 -11.25
N GLU A 38 4.23 7.93 -10.94
CA GLU A 38 5.06 8.22 -9.77
C GLU A 38 4.29 7.94 -8.47
N ALA A 39 3.03 8.39 -8.39
CA ALA A 39 2.17 8.11 -7.25
C ALA A 39 1.93 6.62 -7.04
N TRP A 40 1.64 5.85 -8.10
CA TRP A 40 1.51 4.39 -8.01
C TRP A 40 2.81 3.71 -7.56
N SER A 41 3.97 4.18 -8.04
CA SER A 41 5.28 3.66 -7.61
C SER A 41 5.49 3.84 -6.10
N GLN A 42 5.11 5.01 -5.58
CA GLN A 42 5.18 5.30 -4.14
C GLN A 42 4.18 4.45 -3.34
N THR A 43 2.94 4.33 -3.80
CA THR A 43 1.92 3.46 -3.19
C THR A 43 2.41 2.01 -3.08
N CYS A 44 2.99 1.45 -4.16
CA CYS A 44 3.55 0.09 -4.14
C CYS A 44 4.75 -0.05 -3.18
N CYS A 45 5.61 0.98 -3.09
CA CYS A 45 6.72 0.99 -2.13
C CYS A 45 6.22 0.99 -0.68
N GLU A 46 5.21 1.81 -0.38
CA GLU A 46 4.61 1.92 0.95
C GLU A 46 3.87 0.64 1.34
N LEU A 47 3.09 0.07 0.41
CA LEU A 47 2.39 -1.19 0.60
C LEU A 47 3.36 -2.33 0.96
N ASN A 48 4.51 -2.41 0.28
CA ASN A 48 5.54 -3.43 0.56
C ASN A 48 6.28 -3.20 1.89
N LYS A 49 6.49 -1.93 2.28
CA LYS A 49 7.10 -1.61 3.59
C LYS A 49 6.16 -1.96 4.74
N VAL A 50 4.88 -1.61 4.62
CA VAL A 50 3.86 -1.96 5.62
C VAL A 50 3.71 -3.47 5.71
N PHE A 51 3.76 -4.18 4.57
CA PHE A 51 3.79 -5.64 4.54
C PHE A 51 4.98 -6.24 5.31
N LYS A 52 6.19 -5.69 5.12
CA LYS A 52 7.38 -6.11 5.89
C LYS A 52 7.26 -5.83 7.39
N GLU A 53 6.70 -4.70 7.79
CA GLU A 53 6.48 -4.38 9.21
C GLU A 53 5.39 -5.26 9.84
N MET A 54 4.32 -5.60 9.10
CA MET A 54 3.28 -6.51 9.58
C MET A 54 3.79 -7.96 9.70
N GLU A 55 4.58 -8.47 8.73
CA GLU A 55 5.22 -9.79 8.85
C GLU A 55 6.12 -9.87 10.10
N SER A 56 6.78 -8.77 10.45
CA SER A 56 7.67 -8.69 11.61
C SER A 56 6.92 -8.66 12.95
N LYS A 57 5.65 -8.23 12.97
CA LYS A 57 4.80 -8.18 14.17
C LYS A 57 4.03 -9.47 14.46
N GLY A 58 4.11 -10.48 13.60
CA GLY A 58 3.41 -11.76 13.77
C GLY A 58 4.14 -12.84 14.57
N LYS A 59 5.30 -12.55 15.20
CA LYS A 59 6.18 -13.58 15.80
C LYS A 59 6.51 -13.40 17.29
N ASN A 60 5.64 -12.77 18.05
CA ASN A 60 5.88 -12.54 19.48
C ASN A 60 4.59 -12.48 20.29
N GLU A 61 3.74 -13.49 20.16
CA GLU A 61 2.76 -13.79 21.21
C GLU A 61 2.32 -15.25 21.17
N SER A 62 3.24 -16.13 21.56
CA SER A 62 2.85 -17.44 22.07
C SER A 62 3.94 -17.95 22.99
N ARG A 63 3.54 -18.15 24.25
CA ARG A 63 4.12 -19.07 25.24
C ARG A 63 5.04 -18.46 26.30
N THR A 64 4.40 -17.86 27.30
CA THR A 64 4.74 -18.11 28.72
C THR A 64 3.52 -17.82 29.58
N PHE A 65 2.67 -18.82 29.77
CA PHE A 65 1.89 -18.97 30.99
C PHE A 65 1.64 -20.46 31.24
N ALA A 66 1.90 -20.84 32.50
CA ALA A 66 1.78 -22.15 33.15
C ALA A 66 2.87 -23.18 32.83
#